data_AF-A0A2E9LSY7-F1
#
_entry.id   AF-A0A2E9LSY7-F1
#
_cell.length_a   1.000
_cell.length_b   1.000
_cell.length_c   1.000
_cell.angle_alpha   90.00
_cell.angle_beta   90.00
_cell.angle_gamma   90.00
#
_symmetry.space_group_name_H-M   'P 1'
#
loop_
_entity.id
_entity.type
_entity.pdbx_description
1 polymer ?
#
loop_
_entity_poly.entity_id
_entity_poly.type
_entity_poly.pdbx_seq_one_letter_code
_entity_poly.pdbx_strand_id
1 'polypeptide(L)'
;AAIDDLLRRRWLPEITRLIKEKHGWDYYYYGNAGGRGGGSGWRTFDHRPRFNNNYVGLRNRVAILSEAYAYASFEDRVLGSLWFVEEVLDYAEQNAAEIREIVEVADLQSVVGRELATRADFSRSETEVTILMGEVDEVRHPYTGEIMLLRRDVSIPTQMYEYGTFFPSETETAPEGYYVLPEGEAAIERLEAHGITVLRHAIEGDHLVQRFQIDSTRTSPNSFQGHNERTVWGEWVSTTETLPVGTAYVSVDQPLGRLAFTLLEPRSDDGFVSWAILDEEIEGGTLPILRESPGTR
;
A
#
# COMPACT_ATOMS: atom_id res chain seq x y z
N ALA A 1 11.35 -0.31 6.06
CA ALA A 1 12.17 -0.26 7.29
C ALA A 1 12.84 1.09 7.48
N ALA A 2 13.90 1.46 6.76
CA ALA A 2 14.58 2.74 6.96
C ALA A 2 13.71 3.97 6.64
N ILE A 3 12.92 3.91 5.56
CA ILE A 3 11.95 4.95 5.21
C ILE A 3 10.88 5.09 6.32
N ASP A 4 10.31 3.97 6.79
CA ASP A 4 9.31 4.00 7.87
C ASP A 4 9.87 4.57 9.17
N ASP A 5 11.12 4.23 9.49
CA ASP A 5 11.83 4.73 10.67
C ASP A 5 12.05 6.24 10.60
N LEU A 6 12.56 6.73 9.47
CA LEU A 6 12.70 8.16 9.18
C LEU A 6 11.36 8.88 9.37
N LEU A 7 10.28 8.37 8.75
CA LEU A 7 8.97 9.01 8.81
C LEU A 7 8.37 9.00 10.21
N ARG A 8 8.36 7.85 10.88
CA ARG A 8 7.63 7.68 12.16
C ARG A 8 8.38 8.16 13.38
N ARG A 9 9.71 8.08 13.38
CA ARG A 9 10.52 8.41 14.56
C ARG A 9 11.18 9.78 14.50
N ARG A 10 11.30 10.38 13.31
CA ARG A 10 12.02 11.64 13.12
C ARG A 10 11.19 12.70 12.40
N TRP A 11 10.84 12.47 11.14
CA TRP A 11 10.23 13.48 10.29
C TRP A 11 8.87 13.94 10.82
N LEU A 12 7.90 13.03 11.00
CA LEU A 12 6.57 13.41 11.49
C LEU A 12 6.60 13.98 12.91
N PRO A 13 7.33 13.40 13.89
CA PRO A 13 7.46 14.01 15.22
C PRO A 13 8.06 15.42 15.21
N GLU A 14 9.03 15.68 14.33
CA GLU A 14 9.68 17.00 14.26
C GLU A 14 8.75 18.06 13.67
N ILE A 15 8.07 17.76 12.56
CA ILE A 15 7.15 18.75 11.96
C ILE A 15 5.96 19.03 12.87
N THR A 16 5.42 18.03 13.58
CA THR A 16 4.28 18.25 14.49
C THR A 16 4.70 19.10 15.70
N ARG A 17 5.92 18.91 16.22
CA ARG A 17 6.53 19.76 17.24
C ARG A 17 6.69 21.20 16.76
N LEU A 18 7.26 21.40 15.57
CA LEU A 18 7.49 22.74 15.00
C LEU A 18 6.20 23.49 14.74
N ILE A 19 5.16 22.83 14.20
CA ILE A 19 3.85 23.46 13.99
C ILE A 19 3.22 23.85 15.34
N LYS A 20 3.33 22.99 16.35
CA LYS A 20 2.83 23.32 17.69
C LYS A 20 3.53 24.53 18.28
N GLU A 21 4.84 24.65 18.11
CA GLU A 21 5.63 25.79 18.60
C GLU A 21 5.34 27.09 17.85
N LYS A 22 5.26 27.04 16.51
CA LYS A 22 5.06 28.21 15.65
C LYS A 22 3.62 28.72 15.66
N HIS A 23 2.65 27.80 15.68
CA HIS A 23 1.24 28.11 15.45
C HIS A 23 0.31 27.73 16.60
N GLY A 24 0.77 26.91 17.56
CA GLY A 24 -0.07 26.42 18.66
C GLY A 24 -0.97 25.24 18.29
N TRP A 25 -0.85 24.70 17.08
CA TRP A 25 -1.73 23.64 16.56
C TRP A 25 -1.20 22.23 16.84
N ASP A 26 -2.10 21.34 17.25
CA ASP A 26 -1.80 19.92 17.46
C ASP A 26 -2.08 19.11 16.19
N TYR A 27 -1.12 18.24 15.85
CA TYR A 27 -1.21 17.31 14.73
C TYR A 27 -1.03 15.89 15.22
N TYR A 28 -1.70 14.95 14.57
CA TYR A 28 -1.60 13.54 14.90
C TYR A 28 -1.66 12.68 13.65
N TYR A 29 -1.30 11.40 13.79
CA TYR A 29 -1.45 10.43 12.71
C TYR A 29 -2.90 10.32 12.27
N TYR A 30 -3.10 10.26 10.96
CA TYR A 30 -4.43 10.16 10.39
C TYR A 30 -5.22 8.97 10.95
N GLY A 31 -6.46 9.23 11.35
CA GLY A 31 -7.41 8.19 11.68
C GLY A 31 -8.80 8.74 11.97
N ASN A 32 -9.72 7.83 12.25
CA ASN A 32 -11.08 8.15 12.66
C ASN A 32 -11.40 7.39 13.95
N ALA A 33 -12.14 8.05 14.85
CA ALA A 33 -12.71 7.41 16.03
C ALA A 33 -13.94 6.60 15.62
N GLY A 34 -13.93 5.29 15.92
CA GLY A 34 -15.01 4.39 15.51
C GLY A 34 -14.93 4.05 14.02
N GLY A 35 -14.48 2.84 13.71
CA GLY A 35 -14.38 2.37 12.33
C GLY A 35 -15.72 1.94 11.72
N ARG A 36 -15.72 1.70 10.40
CA ARG A 36 -16.72 0.85 9.72
C ARG A 36 -16.66 -0.56 10.34
N GLY A 37 -17.41 -0.78 11.43
CA GLY A 37 -17.31 -2.00 12.25
C GLY A 37 -17.60 -1.82 13.74
N GLY A 38 -17.81 -0.59 14.22
CA GLY A 38 -18.42 -0.33 15.53
C GLY A 38 -17.55 -0.55 16.78
N GLY A 39 -16.24 -0.77 16.62
CA GLY A 39 -15.30 -0.86 17.75
C GLY A 39 -14.76 0.49 18.21
N SER A 40 -14.50 0.63 19.51
CA SER A 40 -13.77 1.77 20.08
C SER A 40 -12.28 1.73 19.65
N GLY A 41 -11.75 2.88 19.23
CA GLY A 41 -10.34 3.03 18.81
C GLY A 41 -10.13 4.05 17.70
N TRP A 42 -8.89 4.52 17.58
CA TRP A 42 -8.42 5.41 16.51
C TRP A 42 -7.87 4.57 15.35
N ARG A 43 -8.50 4.60 14.17
CA ARG A 43 -8.15 3.70 13.05
C ARG A 43 -7.74 4.47 11.82
N THR A 44 -6.60 4.09 11.23
CA THR A 44 -6.09 4.69 10.00
C THR A 44 -6.76 4.13 8.74
N PHE A 45 -6.30 4.55 7.56
CA PHE A 45 -6.77 4.07 6.26
C PHE A 45 -6.28 2.63 5.97
N ASP A 46 -6.65 2.09 4.81
CA ASP A 46 -6.35 0.71 4.40
C ASP A 46 -4.85 0.52 4.03
N HIS A 47 -4.29 -0.68 4.21
CA HIS A 47 -2.88 -0.95 3.92
C HIS A 47 -2.57 -1.13 2.42
N ARG A 48 -3.58 -1.39 1.59
CA ARG A 48 -3.38 -1.78 0.20
C ARG A 48 -2.73 -0.67 -0.64
N PRO A 49 -1.82 -1.01 -1.57
CA PRO A 49 -1.12 -0.04 -2.41
C PRO A 49 -2.01 0.68 -3.43
N ARG A 50 -3.30 0.38 -3.57
CA ARG A 50 -4.25 1.23 -4.32
C ARG A 50 -4.36 2.64 -3.74
N PHE A 51 -4.00 2.81 -2.46
CA PHE A 51 -3.84 4.12 -1.84
C PHE A 51 -2.47 4.69 -2.21
N ASN A 52 -2.46 5.90 -2.75
CA ASN A 52 -1.28 6.51 -3.39
C ASN A 52 -0.03 6.54 -2.49
N ASN A 53 -0.18 6.85 -1.21
CA ASN A 53 0.94 6.90 -0.28
C ASN A 53 1.55 5.52 -0.02
N ASN A 54 0.72 4.47 0.09
CA ASN A 54 1.20 3.09 0.21
C ASN A 54 1.88 2.63 -1.09
N TYR A 55 1.30 2.98 -2.26
CA TYR A 55 1.91 2.71 -3.57
C TYR A 55 3.32 3.29 -3.67
N VAL A 56 3.49 4.57 -3.32
CA VAL A 56 4.78 5.27 -3.40
C VAL A 56 5.77 4.66 -2.41
N GLY A 57 5.32 4.31 -1.19
CA GLY A 57 6.13 3.59 -0.20
C GLY A 57 6.61 2.23 -0.70
N LEU A 58 5.74 1.46 -1.37
CA LEU A 58 6.09 0.15 -1.95
C LEU A 58 7.18 0.23 -3.03
N ARG A 59 7.33 1.41 -3.64
CA ARG A 59 8.36 1.74 -4.64
C ARG A 59 9.62 2.35 -4.02
N ASN A 60 9.82 2.16 -2.71
CA ASN A 60 10.93 2.74 -1.94
C ASN A 60 11.01 4.27 -2.04
N ARG A 61 9.86 4.96 -2.10
CA ARG A 61 9.81 6.42 -2.12
C ARG A 61 9.07 6.93 -0.90
N VAL A 62 9.41 8.14 -0.48
CA VAL A 62 8.73 8.81 0.62
C VAL A 62 7.40 9.39 0.12
N ALA A 63 6.31 9.09 0.82
CA ALA A 63 5.02 9.75 0.64
C ALA A 63 4.43 10.12 2.00
N ILE A 64 3.95 11.35 2.10
CA ILE A 64 3.23 11.86 3.26
C ILE A 64 1.89 12.38 2.75
N LEU A 65 0.81 11.84 3.30
CA LEU A 65 -0.55 12.25 3.00
C LEU A 65 -1.02 13.20 4.12
N SER A 66 -1.53 14.37 3.73
CA SER A 66 -2.11 15.34 4.64
C SER A 66 -3.63 15.34 4.50
N GLU A 67 -4.33 15.12 5.61
CA GLU A 67 -5.78 15.28 5.69
C GLU A 67 -6.13 16.27 6.80
N ALA A 68 -6.80 17.36 6.42
CA ALA A 68 -7.30 18.33 7.38
C ALA A 68 -8.61 17.84 8.02
N TYR A 69 -8.82 18.18 9.29
CA TYR A 69 -10.04 17.81 10.01
C TYR A 69 -11.28 18.37 9.30
N ALA A 70 -12.19 17.48 8.88
CA ALA A 70 -13.30 17.82 7.99
C ALA A 70 -14.26 18.88 8.56
N TYR A 71 -14.36 18.95 9.89
CA TYR A 71 -15.26 19.87 10.59
C TYR A 71 -14.59 21.20 10.96
N ALA A 72 -13.29 21.37 10.71
CA ALA A 72 -12.64 22.65 10.89
C ALA A 72 -13.17 23.69 9.87
N SER A 73 -13.04 24.98 10.21
CA SER A 73 -13.43 26.06 9.30
C SER A 73 -12.63 25.97 7.99
N PHE A 74 -13.13 26.60 6.92
CA PHE A 74 -12.38 26.61 5.65
C PHE A 74 -10.99 27.24 5.82
N GLU A 75 -10.90 28.36 6.55
CA GLU A 75 -9.65 29.04 6.86
C GLU A 75 -8.70 28.13 7.65
N ASP A 76 -9.19 27.48 8.70
CA ASP A 76 -8.42 26.53 9.51
C ASP A 76 -7.86 25.37 8.68
N ARG A 77 -8.66 24.84 7.75
CA ARG A 77 -8.24 23.76 6.86
C ARG A 77 -7.14 24.22 5.91
N VAL A 78 -7.24 25.43 5.37
CA VAL A 78 -6.22 26.02 4.50
C VAL A 78 -4.93 26.26 5.25
N LEU A 79 -5.00 26.94 6.40
CA LEU A 79 -3.84 27.28 7.22
C LEU A 79 -3.15 26.02 7.75
N GLY A 80 -3.92 25.06 8.27
CA GLY A 80 -3.37 23.81 8.77
C GLY A 80 -2.64 23.02 7.68
N SER A 81 -3.27 22.85 6.51
CA SER A 81 -2.60 22.19 5.39
C SER A 81 -1.38 22.97 4.89
N LEU A 82 -1.42 24.30 4.86
CA LEU A 82 -0.29 25.14 4.46
C LEU A 82 0.91 24.91 5.39
N TRP A 83 0.75 25.10 6.70
CA TRP A 83 1.83 24.95 7.66
C TRP A 83 2.41 23.53 7.64
N PHE A 84 1.55 22.52 7.50
CA PHE A 84 2.01 21.13 7.39
C PHE A 84 2.87 20.90 6.14
N VAL A 85 2.45 21.43 4.99
CA VAL A 85 3.21 21.30 3.75
C VAL A 85 4.54 22.07 3.84
N GLU A 86 4.54 23.28 4.40
CA GLU A 86 5.75 24.07 4.60
C GLU A 86 6.78 23.32 5.47
N GLU A 87 6.38 22.81 6.65
CA GLU A 87 7.32 22.08 7.51
C GLU A 87 7.79 20.76 6.89
N VAL A 88 6.94 20.07 6.11
CA VAL A 88 7.36 18.87 5.37
C VAL A 88 8.45 19.23 4.35
N LEU A 89 8.26 20.30 3.59
CA LEU A 89 9.22 20.75 2.57
C LEU A 89 10.51 21.26 3.20
N ASP A 90 10.43 22.03 4.28
CA ASP A 90 11.59 22.55 5.01
C ASP A 90 12.42 21.40 5.58
N TYR A 91 11.79 20.40 6.19
CA TYR A 91 12.50 19.22 6.68
C TYR A 91 13.14 18.43 5.53
N ALA A 92 12.44 18.28 4.40
CA ALA A 92 12.98 17.59 3.22
C ALA A 92 14.23 18.29 2.67
N GLU A 93 14.21 19.63 2.61
CA GLU A 93 15.33 20.44 2.12
C GLU A 93 16.55 20.28 3.04
N GLN A 94 16.35 20.44 4.34
CA GLN A 94 17.42 20.35 5.35
C GLN A 94 18.05 18.96 5.44
N ASN A 95 17.28 17.91 5.13
CA ASN A 95 17.71 16.51 5.23
C ASN A 95 17.83 15.82 3.86
N ALA A 96 17.93 16.57 2.77
CA ALA A 96 17.83 16.06 1.40
C ALA A 96 18.88 14.97 1.09
N ALA A 97 20.12 15.12 1.59
CA ALA A 97 21.18 14.16 1.37
C ALA A 97 20.89 12.82 2.05
N GLU A 98 20.43 12.83 3.30
CA GLU A 98 20.06 11.63 4.04
C GLU A 98 18.85 10.93 3.42
N ILE A 99 17.81 11.70 3.06
CA ILE A 99 16.62 11.14 2.40
C ILE A 99 17.00 10.43 1.10
N ARG A 100 17.89 11.05 0.31
CA ARG A 100 18.41 10.44 -0.93
C ARG A 100 19.16 9.15 -0.64
N GLU A 101 20.08 9.16 0.32
CA GLU A 101 20.85 7.97 0.70
C GLU A 101 19.93 6.82 1.13
N ILE A 102 18.93 7.10 1.98
CA ILE A 102 17.95 6.09 2.44
C ILE A 102 17.21 5.47 1.25
N VAL A 103 16.78 6.29 0.28
CA VAL A 103 16.07 5.82 -0.91
C VAL A 103 16.99 5.02 -1.84
N GLU A 104 18.20 5.50 -2.09
CA GLU A 104 19.20 4.80 -2.93
C GLU A 104 19.57 3.44 -2.33
N VAL A 105 19.81 3.39 -1.02
CA VAL A 105 20.06 2.13 -0.31
C VAL A 105 18.85 1.21 -0.41
N ALA A 106 17.62 1.72 -0.25
CA ALA A 106 16.42 0.90 -0.35
C ALA A 106 16.21 0.30 -1.76
N ASP A 107 16.59 1.04 -2.81
CA ASP A 107 16.53 0.57 -4.21
C ASP A 107 17.55 -0.54 -4.51
N LEU A 108 18.68 -0.56 -3.81
CA LEU A 108 19.71 -1.61 -3.93
C LEU A 108 19.36 -2.89 -3.16
N GLN A 109 18.32 -2.87 -2.31
CA GLN A 109 17.95 -4.01 -1.50
C GLN A 109 17.06 -4.99 -2.27
N SER A 110 17.67 -6.08 -2.71
CA SER A 110 16.95 -7.22 -3.27
C SER A 110 15.92 -7.78 -2.29
N VAL A 111 14.74 -8.12 -2.81
CA VAL A 111 13.68 -8.81 -2.05
C VAL A 111 13.69 -10.31 -2.24
N VAL A 112 14.52 -10.84 -3.15
CA VAL A 112 14.64 -12.28 -3.42
C VAL A 112 14.84 -13.06 -2.11
N GLY A 113 14.03 -14.09 -1.90
CA GLY A 113 14.09 -14.96 -0.72
C GLY A 113 13.59 -14.34 0.58
N ARG A 114 13.08 -13.09 0.55
CA ARG A 114 12.45 -12.47 1.72
C ARG A 114 10.98 -12.86 1.80
N GLU A 115 10.48 -13.05 3.01
CA GLU A 115 9.05 -13.12 3.26
C GLU A 115 8.44 -11.72 3.13
N LEU A 116 7.45 -11.60 2.25
CA LEU A 116 6.68 -10.39 2.03
C LEU A 116 5.21 -10.66 2.30
N ALA A 117 4.50 -9.62 2.77
CA ALA A 117 3.07 -9.71 3.02
C ALA A 117 2.30 -9.84 1.70
N THR A 118 1.42 -10.85 1.61
CA THR A 118 0.38 -10.91 0.58
C THR A 118 -0.94 -10.33 1.09
N ARG A 119 -1.13 -10.36 2.41
CA ARG A 119 -2.23 -9.71 3.13
C ARG A 119 -1.72 -9.08 4.41
N ALA A 120 -2.39 -8.05 4.87
CA ALA A 120 -2.11 -7.45 6.15
C ALA A 120 -3.39 -7.10 6.92
N ASP A 121 -3.24 -6.97 8.23
CA ASP A 121 -4.28 -6.53 9.13
C ASP A 121 -3.78 -5.38 10.02
N PHE A 122 -4.71 -4.63 10.59
CA PHE A 122 -4.40 -3.54 11.50
C PHE A 122 -3.70 -4.03 12.76
N SER A 123 -2.53 -3.47 13.04
CA SER A 123 -1.83 -3.66 14.32
C SER A 123 -2.35 -2.69 15.36
N ARG A 124 -2.78 -3.23 16.51
CA ARG A 124 -3.21 -2.43 17.67
C ARG A 124 -1.99 -1.96 18.46
N SER A 125 -2.01 -0.72 18.92
CA SER A 125 -1.02 -0.19 19.85
C SER A 125 -0.96 -1.02 21.15
N GLU A 126 0.24 -1.12 21.75
CA GLU A 126 0.44 -1.86 23.00
C GLU A 126 -0.31 -1.22 24.17
N THR A 127 -0.31 0.11 24.21
CA THR A 127 -1.00 0.92 25.21
C THR A 127 -2.00 1.85 24.55
N GLU A 128 -2.94 2.37 25.34
CA GLU A 128 -3.79 3.47 24.89
C GLU A 128 -2.95 4.73 24.66
N VAL A 129 -3.37 5.51 23.66
CA VAL A 129 -2.81 6.81 23.34
C VAL A 129 -3.86 7.89 23.61
N THR A 130 -3.40 9.11 23.83
CA THR A 130 -4.28 10.27 23.98
C THR A 130 -4.61 10.82 22.59
N ILE A 131 -5.89 10.78 22.22
CA ILE A 131 -6.41 11.44 21.03
C ILE A 131 -7.20 12.67 21.45
N LEU A 132 -6.94 13.81 20.83
CA LEU A 132 -7.68 15.05 21.06
C LEU A 132 -8.97 15.02 20.23
N MET A 133 -10.10 14.78 20.91
CA MET A 133 -11.42 14.77 20.29
C MET A 133 -12.07 16.15 20.36
N GLY A 134 -12.82 16.52 19.32
CA GLY A 134 -13.56 17.79 19.28
C GLY A 134 -15.07 17.57 19.36
N GLU A 135 -15.78 18.59 19.87
CA GLU A 135 -17.23 18.69 19.71
C GLU A 135 -17.58 19.36 18.37
N VAL A 136 -18.78 19.07 17.86
CA VAL A 136 -19.29 19.68 16.64
C VAL A 136 -20.70 20.24 16.82
N ASP A 137 -21.00 21.30 16.08
CA ASP A 137 -22.34 21.84 15.89
C ASP A 137 -22.88 21.46 14.51
N GLU A 138 -24.15 21.07 14.46
CA GLU A 138 -24.89 20.97 13.21
C GLU A 138 -25.32 22.37 12.75
N VAL A 139 -24.89 22.75 11.55
CA VAL A 139 -25.24 24.01 10.91
C VAL A 139 -25.82 23.71 9.55
N ARG A 140 -26.79 24.52 9.08
CA ARG A 140 -27.27 24.41 7.70
C ARG A 140 -26.34 25.16 6.77
N HIS A 141 -25.88 24.48 5.72
CA HIS A 141 -25.07 25.09 4.69
C HIS A 141 -25.89 26.18 3.95
N PRO A 142 -25.38 27.42 3.84
CA PRO A 142 -26.18 28.57 3.39
C PRO A 142 -26.63 28.48 1.93
N TYR A 143 -25.93 27.70 1.09
CA TYR A 143 -26.25 27.58 -0.34
C TYR A 143 -27.06 26.33 -0.69
N THR A 144 -26.82 25.22 0.01
CA THR A 144 -27.43 23.91 -0.32
C THR A 144 -28.54 23.52 0.67
N GLY A 145 -28.57 24.13 1.86
CA GLY A 145 -29.52 23.78 2.93
C GLY A 145 -29.20 22.49 3.68
N GLU A 146 -28.23 21.71 3.19
CA GLU A 146 -27.74 20.47 3.81
C GLU A 146 -27.12 20.71 5.18
N ILE A 147 -27.17 19.70 6.04
CA ILE A 147 -26.51 19.75 7.35
C ILE A 147 -25.00 19.61 7.15
N MET A 148 -24.24 20.51 7.76
CA MET A 148 -22.79 20.45 7.88
C MET A 148 -22.40 20.46 9.36
N LEU A 149 -21.28 19.82 9.67
CA LEU A 149 -20.73 19.79 11.02
C LEU A 149 -19.58 20.79 11.13
N LEU A 150 -19.63 21.67 12.12
CA LEU A 150 -18.57 22.62 12.44
C LEU A 150 -17.98 22.31 13.80
N ARG A 151 -16.65 22.20 13.86
CA ARG A 151 -15.90 22.01 15.09
C ARG A 151 -16.10 23.19 16.04
N ARG A 152 -16.33 22.90 17.31
CA ARG A 152 -16.20 23.86 18.41
C ARG A 152 -14.76 23.96 18.88
N ASP A 153 -14.40 25.11 19.44
CA ASP A 153 -13.11 25.31 20.09
C ASP A 153 -13.04 24.60 21.45
N VAL A 154 -13.16 23.27 21.41
CA VAL A 154 -13.15 22.35 22.55
C VAL A 154 -12.27 21.16 22.18
N SER A 155 -11.32 20.86 23.05
CA SER A 155 -10.43 19.70 22.92
C SER A 155 -10.61 18.79 24.14
N ILE A 156 -11.00 17.55 23.89
CA ILE A 156 -11.29 16.52 24.90
C ILE A 156 -10.24 15.41 24.75
N PRO A 157 -9.22 15.37 25.63
CA PRO A 157 -8.26 14.28 25.66
C PRO A 157 -8.98 12.95 25.94
N THR A 158 -8.93 12.03 24.99
CA THR A 158 -9.60 10.74 25.06
C THR A 158 -8.58 9.62 24.93
N GLN A 159 -8.55 8.74 25.92
CA GLN A 159 -7.71 7.53 25.87
C GLN A 159 -8.38 6.48 24.99
N MET A 160 -7.65 5.96 24.02
CA MET A 160 -8.10 4.83 23.22
C MET A 160 -6.92 4.08 22.60
N TYR A 161 -7.14 2.83 22.20
CA TYR A 161 -6.16 2.10 21.40
C TYR A 161 -6.11 2.65 19.97
N GLU A 162 -4.90 2.75 19.44
CA GLU A 162 -4.63 3.14 18.06
C GLU A 162 -4.42 1.90 17.17
N TYR A 163 -4.87 2.00 15.93
CA TYR A 163 -4.65 1.04 14.86
C TYR A 163 -4.04 1.79 13.66
N GLY A 164 -2.81 2.30 13.86
CA GLY A 164 -2.10 3.17 12.93
C GLY A 164 -0.97 2.51 12.15
N THR A 165 -0.76 1.20 12.35
CA THR A 165 0.22 0.36 11.65
C THR A 165 -0.41 -0.97 11.26
N PHE A 166 0.32 -1.78 10.50
CA PHE A 166 -0.17 -3.06 9.99
C PHE A 166 0.84 -4.18 10.28
N PHE A 167 0.35 -5.41 10.36
CA PHE A 167 1.15 -6.62 10.43
C PHE A 167 0.71 -7.59 9.33
N PRO A 168 1.63 -8.42 8.79
CA PRO A 168 1.26 -9.41 7.79
C PRO A 168 0.33 -10.46 8.39
N SER A 169 -0.82 -10.70 7.78
CA SER A 169 -1.72 -11.80 8.13
C SER A 169 -1.51 -13.03 7.25
N GLU A 170 -1.00 -12.82 6.04
CA GLU A 170 -0.48 -13.86 5.16
C GLU A 170 0.83 -13.39 4.52
N THR A 171 1.77 -14.32 4.34
CA THR A 171 3.06 -14.07 3.69
C THR A 171 3.33 -15.07 2.58
N GLU A 172 4.24 -14.68 1.69
CA GLU A 172 4.87 -15.55 0.71
C GLU A 172 6.34 -15.14 0.53
N THR A 173 7.19 -16.11 0.17
CA THR A 173 8.60 -15.84 -0.10
C THR A 173 8.74 -15.32 -1.53
N ALA A 174 9.38 -14.16 -1.70
CA ALA A 174 9.63 -13.61 -3.02
C ALA A 174 10.59 -14.53 -3.82
N PRO A 175 10.23 -14.92 -5.06
CA PRO A 175 11.07 -15.77 -5.91
C PRO A 175 12.30 -15.01 -6.45
N GLU A 176 13.11 -15.60 -7.33
CA GLU A 176 14.10 -14.85 -8.12
C GLU A 176 13.44 -14.01 -9.22
N GLY A 177 12.38 -14.56 -9.83
CA GLY A 177 11.56 -13.88 -10.80
C GLY A 177 10.24 -14.60 -11.07
N TYR A 178 9.37 -13.91 -11.78
CA TYR A 178 8.11 -14.42 -12.31
C TYR A 178 8.19 -14.54 -13.82
N TYR A 179 7.49 -15.54 -14.37
CA TYR A 179 7.23 -15.67 -15.78
C TYR A 179 5.74 -15.38 -16.02
N VAL A 180 5.42 -14.49 -16.95
CA VAL A 180 4.06 -14.21 -17.39
C VAL A 180 3.92 -14.72 -18.82
N LEU A 181 3.04 -15.70 -19.02
CA LEU A 181 2.81 -16.31 -20.32
C LEU A 181 2.13 -15.31 -21.28
N PRO A 182 2.25 -15.48 -22.62
CA PRO A 182 1.67 -14.55 -23.60
C PRO A 182 0.17 -14.31 -23.45
N GLU A 183 -0.58 -15.27 -22.91
CA GLU A 183 -2.01 -15.12 -22.64
C GLU A 183 -2.27 -14.04 -21.57
N GLY A 184 -1.33 -13.81 -20.65
CA GLY A 184 -1.40 -12.77 -19.62
C GLY A 184 -0.96 -11.38 -20.09
N GLU A 185 -1.11 -11.03 -21.38
CA GLU A 185 -0.61 -9.77 -21.96
C GLU A 185 -1.14 -8.53 -21.19
N ALA A 186 -2.38 -8.57 -20.71
CA ALA A 186 -2.96 -7.48 -19.91
C ALA A 186 -2.19 -7.21 -18.61
N ALA A 187 -1.59 -8.24 -18.00
CA ALA A 187 -0.70 -8.08 -16.85
C ALA A 187 0.66 -7.52 -17.27
N ILE A 188 1.21 -7.98 -18.41
CA ILE A 188 2.49 -7.50 -18.96
C ILE A 188 2.42 -5.99 -19.24
N GLU A 189 1.39 -5.52 -19.96
CA GLU A 189 1.19 -4.10 -20.26
C GLU A 189 1.13 -3.25 -18.99
N ARG A 190 0.49 -3.76 -17.92
CA ARG A 190 0.37 -3.06 -16.64
C ARG A 190 1.69 -3.01 -15.89
N LEU A 191 2.46 -4.09 -15.87
CA LEU A 191 3.81 -4.10 -15.29
C LEU A 191 4.69 -3.02 -15.94
N GLU A 192 4.68 -2.97 -17.27
CA GLU A 192 5.43 -1.97 -18.04
C GLU A 192 4.92 -0.55 -17.73
N ALA A 193 3.60 -0.34 -17.61
CA ALA A 193 3.02 0.95 -17.22
C ALA A 193 3.42 1.39 -15.79
N HIS A 194 3.66 0.45 -14.87
CA HIS A 194 4.21 0.73 -13.54
C HIS A 194 5.71 1.08 -13.57
N GLY A 195 6.38 0.89 -14.71
CA GLY A 195 7.82 1.05 -14.89
C GLY A 195 8.64 -0.15 -14.44
N ILE A 196 8.02 -1.32 -14.29
CA ILE A 196 8.72 -2.57 -13.96
C ILE A 196 9.46 -3.04 -15.21
N THR A 197 10.71 -3.46 -15.03
CA THR A 197 11.50 -4.01 -16.14
C THR A 197 10.98 -5.40 -16.48
N VAL A 198 10.58 -5.57 -17.74
CA VAL A 198 10.09 -6.84 -18.29
C VAL A 198 11.00 -7.24 -19.46
N LEU A 199 11.46 -8.49 -19.47
CA LEU A 199 12.24 -9.07 -20.57
C LEU A 199 11.39 -10.14 -21.26
N ARG A 200 11.39 -10.21 -22.59
CA ARG A 200 10.64 -11.27 -23.31
C ARG A 200 11.57 -12.35 -23.83
N HIS A 201 11.20 -13.61 -23.64
CA HIS A 201 11.92 -14.75 -24.20
C HIS A 201 11.83 -14.75 -25.73
N ALA A 202 12.99 -14.87 -26.38
CA ALA A 202 13.10 -14.91 -27.84
C ALA A 202 13.02 -16.33 -28.42
N ILE A 203 13.18 -17.34 -27.56
CA ILE A 203 13.14 -18.76 -27.93
C ILE A 203 12.27 -19.52 -26.94
N GLU A 204 11.65 -20.59 -27.41
CA GLU A 204 10.98 -21.58 -26.57
C GLU A 204 12.03 -22.44 -25.86
N GLY A 205 11.73 -22.89 -24.65
CA GLY A 205 12.59 -23.80 -23.90
C GLY A 205 11.90 -24.41 -22.69
N ASP A 206 12.45 -25.51 -22.19
CA ASP A 206 11.97 -26.15 -20.95
C ASP A 206 12.62 -25.48 -19.74
N HIS A 207 11.79 -25.06 -18.78
CA HIS A 207 12.23 -24.41 -17.56
C HIS A 207 11.67 -25.14 -16.33
N LEU A 208 12.49 -25.25 -15.29
CA LEU A 208 12.04 -25.65 -13.97
C LEU A 208 11.39 -24.45 -13.27
N VAL A 209 10.07 -24.47 -13.16
CA VAL A 209 9.27 -23.36 -12.63
C VAL A 209 8.33 -23.87 -11.55
N GLN A 210 7.63 -22.96 -10.88
CA GLN A 210 6.49 -23.28 -10.05
C GLN A 210 5.23 -22.71 -10.69
N ARG A 211 4.19 -23.53 -10.70
CA ARG A 211 2.84 -23.14 -11.10
C ARG A 211 1.97 -23.00 -9.86
N PHE A 212 1.16 -21.95 -9.79
CA PHE A 212 0.23 -21.78 -8.69
C PHE A 212 -1.01 -22.66 -8.95
N GLN A 213 -1.18 -23.70 -8.14
CA GLN A 213 -2.34 -24.57 -8.20
C GLN A 213 -3.46 -23.95 -7.36
N ILE A 214 -4.53 -23.50 -8.02
CA ILE A 214 -5.69 -22.88 -7.35
C ILE A 214 -6.56 -24.00 -6.76
N ASP A 215 -6.71 -23.97 -5.44
CA ASP A 215 -7.62 -24.87 -4.70
C ASP A 215 -9.05 -24.34 -4.70
N SER A 216 -9.20 -23.02 -4.51
CA SER A 216 -10.51 -22.37 -4.48
C SER A 216 -10.41 -20.88 -4.83
N THR A 217 -11.54 -20.30 -5.24
CA THR A 217 -11.67 -18.89 -5.58
C THR A 217 -12.96 -18.30 -5.01
N ARG A 218 -12.93 -17.01 -4.68
CA ARG A 218 -14.09 -16.24 -4.26
C ARG A 218 -14.07 -14.88 -4.95
N THR A 219 -15.16 -14.54 -5.61
CA THR A 219 -15.38 -13.22 -6.20
C THR A 219 -16.27 -12.39 -5.28
N SER A 220 -15.90 -11.13 -5.04
CA SER A 220 -16.71 -10.19 -4.28
C SER A 220 -18.03 -9.95 -5.00
N PRO A 221 -19.19 -10.01 -4.30
CA PRO A 221 -20.47 -9.66 -4.92
C PRO A 221 -20.62 -8.16 -5.16
N ASN A 222 -19.87 -7.33 -4.41
CA ASN A 222 -19.87 -5.88 -4.57
C ASN A 222 -18.71 -5.46 -5.46
N SER A 223 -18.99 -4.59 -6.42
CA SER A 223 -17.95 -3.98 -7.23
C SER A 223 -17.26 -2.85 -6.46
N PHE A 224 -15.95 -2.73 -6.65
CA PHE A 224 -15.14 -1.61 -6.22
C PHE A 224 -14.51 -0.99 -7.45
N GLN A 225 -14.79 0.29 -7.71
CA GLN A 225 -14.30 1.00 -8.91
C GLN A 225 -14.62 0.28 -10.23
N GLY A 226 -15.74 -0.46 -10.28
CA GLY A 226 -16.15 -1.21 -11.47
C GLY A 226 -15.61 -2.65 -11.56
N HIS A 227 -14.84 -3.11 -10.59
CA HIS A 227 -14.26 -4.46 -10.56
C HIS A 227 -14.83 -5.29 -9.41
N ASN A 228 -15.16 -6.55 -9.68
CA ASN A 228 -15.52 -7.52 -8.64
C ASN A 228 -14.25 -8.25 -8.21
N GLU A 229 -13.68 -7.82 -7.09
CA GLU A 229 -12.38 -8.33 -6.64
C GLU A 229 -12.40 -9.85 -6.43
N ARG A 230 -11.34 -10.53 -6.87
CA ARG A 230 -11.18 -11.97 -6.69
C ARG A 230 -10.22 -12.28 -5.54
N THR A 231 -10.44 -13.39 -4.87
CA THR A 231 -9.51 -13.98 -3.90
C THR A 231 -9.31 -15.42 -4.30
N VAL A 232 -8.06 -15.86 -4.42
CA VAL A 232 -7.70 -17.25 -4.69
C VAL A 232 -6.93 -17.84 -3.51
N TRP A 233 -7.13 -19.13 -3.27
CA TRP A 233 -6.35 -19.94 -2.35
C TRP A 233 -5.72 -21.08 -3.14
N GLY A 234 -4.52 -21.49 -2.72
CA GLY A 234 -3.72 -22.45 -3.45
C GLY A 234 -2.27 -22.41 -3.00
N GLU A 235 -1.44 -23.16 -3.71
CA GLU A 235 -0.01 -23.27 -3.42
C GLU A 235 0.84 -23.32 -4.69
N TRP A 236 2.12 -22.97 -4.54
CA TRP A 236 3.10 -23.04 -5.62
C TRP A 236 3.69 -24.46 -5.69
N VAL A 237 3.51 -25.14 -6.83
CA VAL A 237 4.00 -26.50 -7.06
C VAL A 237 5.06 -26.49 -8.15
N SER A 238 6.22 -27.10 -7.88
CA SER A 238 7.30 -27.22 -8.88
C SER A 238 6.89 -28.14 -10.04
N THR A 239 7.20 -27.71 -11.24
CA THR A 239 6.91 -28.42 -12.50
C THR A 239 7.93 -28.03 -13.57
N THR A 240 8.08 -28.86 -14.60
CA THR A 240 8.83 -28.50 -15.81
C THR A 240 7.83 -28.05 -16.85
N GLU A 241 7.98 -26.82 -17.33
CA GLU A 241 7.07 -26.21 -18.31
C GLU A 241 7.89 -25.74 -19.51
N THR A 242 7.37 -26.00 -20.70
CA THR A 242 7.92 -25.44 -21.93
C THR A 242 7.39 -24.01 -22.05
N LEU A 243 8.25 -23.02 -21.83
CA LEU A 243 7.89 -21.60 -21.93
C LEU A 243 7.90 -21.17 -23.40
N PRO A 244 6.76 -20.71 -23.96
CA PRO A 244 6.71 -20.30 -25.36
C PRO A 244 7.47 -18.99 -25.60
N VAL A 245 7.82 -18.75 -26.87
CA VAL A 245 8.33 -17.45 -27.33
C VAL A 245 7.35 -16.34 -26.93
N GLY A 246 7.88 -15.21 -26.46
CA GLY A 246 7.07 -14.08 -26.01
C GLY A 246 6.71 -14.10 -24.53
N THR A 247 6.98 -15.19 -23.82
CA THR A 247 6.87 -15.24 -22.35
C THR A 247 7.68 -14.11 -21.73
N ALA A 248 7.05 -13.31 -20.88
CA ALA A 248 7.69 -12.23 -20.14
C ALA A 248 8.36 -12.76 -18.88
N TYR A 249 9.60 -12.37 -18.63
CA TYR A 249 10.33 -12.58 -17.40
C TYR A 249 10.44 -11.27 -16.63
N VAL A 250 10.09 -11.33 -15.35
CA VAL A 250 10.11 -10.21 -14.40
C VAL A 250 10.94 -10.63 -13.19
N SER A 251 12.20 -10.22 -13.15
CA SER A 251 13.01 -10.42 -11.95
C SER A 251 12.47 -9.56 -10.80
N VAL A 252 12.44 -10.08 -9.58
CA VAL A 252 12.17 -9.23 -8.39
C VAL A 252 13.45 -8.63 -7.81
N ASP A 253 14.62 -8.93 -8.39
CA ASP A 253 15.90 -8.29 -8.07
C ASP A 253 16.05 -6.96 -8.83
N GLN A 254 15.10 -6.06 -8.60
CA GLN A 254 15.08 -4.70 -9.15
C GLN A 254 14.49 -3.72 -8.13
N PRO A 255 14.68 -2.40 -8.26
CA PRO A 255 14.15 -1.43 -7.30
C PRO A 255 12.65 -1.55 -7.02
N LEU A 256 11.88 -1.96 -8.04
CA LEU A 256 10.43 -2.18 -7.96
C LEU A 256 10.05 -3.62 -7.58
N GLY A 257 10.97 -4.42 -7.06
CA GLY A 257 10.76 -5.84 -6.74
C GLY A 257 9.59 -6.10 -5.79
N ARG A 258 9.39 -5.24 -4.77
CA ARG A 258 8.22 -5.32 -3.88
C ARG A 258 6.91 -5.13 -4.64
N LEU A 259 6.87 -4.15 -5.54
CA LEU A 259 5.68 -3.89 -6.36
C LEU A 259 5.42 -5.04 -7.35
N ALA A 260 6.46 -5.54 -8.02
CA ALA A 260 6.33 -6.69 -8.92
C ALA A 260 5.78 -7.92 -8.18
N PHE A 261 6.33 -8.22 -7.00
CA PHE A 261 5.82 -9.28 -6.12
C PHE A 261 4.33 -9.05 -5.76
N THR A 262 3.96 -7.87 -5.27
CA THR A 262 2.57 -7.58 -4.90
C THR A 262 1.61 -7.70 -6.09
N LEU A 263 2.01 -7.27 -7.27
CA LEU A 263 1.17 -7.34 -8.48
C LEU A 263 1.00 -8.77 -9.00
N LEU A 264 2.08 -9.57 -8.96
CA LEU A 264 2.11 -10.91 -9.59
C LEU A 264 1.78 -12.05 -8.63
N GLU A 265 1.94 -11.88 -7.32
CA GLU A 265 1.63 -12.92 -6.35
C GLU A 265 0.11 -13.17 -6.29
N PRO A 266 -0.37 -14.38 -6.66
CA PRO A 266 -1.81 -14.64 -6.81
C PRO A 266 -2.61 -14.43 -5.54
N ARG A 267 -1.98 -14.64 -4.38
CA ARG A 267 -2.61 -14.49 -3.06
C ARG A 267 -2.62 -13.04 -2.56
N SER A 268 -1.96 -12.11 -3.26
CA SER A 268 -1.94 -10.70 -2.86
C SER A 268 -3.35 -10.09 -2.87
N ASP A 269 -3.69 -9.33 -1.83
CA ASP A 269 -4.98 -8.62 -1.69
C ASP A 269 -5.07 -7.31 -2.49
N ASP A 270 -4.06 -7.02 -3.31
CA ASP A 270 -4.07 -5.88 -4.24
C ASP A 270 -3.29 -6.14 -5.53
N GLY A 271 -3.11 -7.42 -5.89
CA GLY A 271 -2.45 -7.84 -7.13
C GLY A 271 -3.38 -7.96 -8.34
N PHE A 272 -2.85 -8.39 -9.48
CA PHE A 272 -3.63 -8.54 -10.73
C PHE A 272 -4.76 -9.54 -10.62
N VAL A 273 -4.54 -10.65 -9.91
CA VAL A 273 -5.61 -11.61 -9.61
C VAL A 273 -6.69 -10.95 -8.76
N SER A 274 -6.31 -10.19 -7.73
CA SER A 274 -7.29 -9.52 -6.87
C SER A 274 -8.13 -8.48 -7.62
N TRP A 275 -7.53 -7.78 -8.58
CA TRP A 275 -8.21 -6.80 -9.43
C TRP A 275 -8.94 -7.38 -10.64
N ALA A 276 -9.10 -8.70 -10.70
CA ALA A 276 -9.79 -9.40 -11.79
C ALA A 276 -9.19 -9.13 -13.18
N ILE A 277 -7.88 -8.84 -13.25
CA ILE A 277 -7.18 -8.59 -14.53
C ILE A 277 -6.97 -9.88 -15.32
N LEU A 278 -6.90 -11.02 -14.63
CA LEU A 278 -6.61 -12.34 -15.19
C LEU A 278 -7.82 -13.30 -15.09
N ASP A 279 -9.03 -12.74 -14.96
CA ASP A 279 -10.23 -13.53 -14.69
C ASP A 279 -10.61 -14.43 -15.86
N GLU A 280 -10.44 -13.95 -17.11
CA GLU A 280 -10.72 -14.76 -18.31
C GLU A 280 -9.84 -16.01 -18.36
N GLU A 281 -8.55 -15.87 -18.08
CA GLU A 281 -7.61 -16.99 -18.07
C GLU A 281 -7.88 -17.94 -16.89
N ILE A 282 -8.15 -17.40 -15.70
CA ILE A 282 -8.49 -18.20 -14.51
C ILE A 282 -9.77 -19.01 -14.75
N GLU A 283 -10.79 -18.43 -15.37
CA GLU A 283 -12.03 -19.12 -15.75
C GLU A 283 -11.82 -20.15 -16.86
N GLY A 284 -10.85 -19.91 -17.75
CA GLY A 284 -10.31 -20.88 -18.70
C GLY A 284 -9.51 -22.02 -18.05
N GLY A 285 -9.29 -21.98 -16.74
CA GLY A 285 -8.60 -23.02 -15.96
C GLY A 285 -7.09 -22.81 -15.84
N THR A 286 -6.58 -21.64 -16.22
CA THR A 286 -5.13 -21.36 -16.25
C THR A 286 -4.80 -20.00 -15.66
N LEU A 287 -3.91 -19.95 -14.68
CA LEU A 287 -3.28 -18.70 -14.27
C LEU A 287 -1.99 -18.51 -15.08
N PRO A 288 -1.86 -17.48 -15.94
CA PRO A 288 -0.71 -17.28 -16.81
C PRO A 288 0.51 -16.68 -16.07
N ILE A 289 0.64 -16.96 -14.78
CA ILE A 289 1.77 -16.54 -13.94
C ILE A 289 2.44 -17.79 -13.39
N LEU A 290 3.73 -17.90 -13.67
CA LEU A 290 4.64 -18.89 -13.10
C LEU A 290 5.72 -18.14 -12.31
N ARG A 291 6.45 -18.85 -11.45
CA ARG A 291 7.63 -18.29 -10.79
C ARG A 291 8.82 -19.21 -10.87
N GLU A 292 10.01 -18.64 -10.74
CA GLU A 292 11.26 -19.38 -10.74
C GLU A 292 11.34 -20.34 -9.54
N SER A 293 11.75 -21.59 -9.78
CA SER A 293 11.91 -22.57 -8.70
C SER A 293 13.17 -22.27 -7.87
N PRO A 294 13.12 -22.37 -6.53
CA PRO A 294 14.31 -22.25 -5.68
C PRO A 294 15.37 -23.30 -6.07
N GLY A 295 16.60 -22.86 -6.36
CA GLY A 295 17.73 -23.75 -6.66
C GLY A 295 18.12 -23.86 -8.15
N THR A 296 17.55 -23.04 -9.02
CA THR A 296 17.91 -22.97 -10.45
C THR A 296 19.09 -22.00 -10.64
N ARG A 297 20.32 -22.44 -10.39
CA ARG A 297 21.56 -21.74 -10.82
C ARG A 297 22.58 -22.72 -11.37
#